data_AF-A0A3B9R587-F1
#
_entry.id   AF-A0A3B9R587-F1
#
_cell.length_a   1.000
_cell.length_b   1.000
_cell.length_c   1.000
_cell.angle_alpha   90.00
_cell.angle_beta   90.00
_cell.angle_gamma   90.00
#
_symmetry.space_group_name_H-M   'P 1'
#
loop_
_entity.id
_entity.type
_entity.pdbx_description
1 polymer ?
#
loop_
_entity_poly.entity_id
_entity_poly.type
_entity_poly.pdbx_seq_one_letter_code
_entity_poly.pdbx_strand_id
1 'polypeptide(L)'
;MKTIKLLTGYFLLATMLVSCYTEVIIEDDFIEESAFNTDQVLQSYDLWYVDINATRGNGEIPFLQRAFTVSFDRGVFYANNNIVGIGKTGGGYGIDVGSYGTL
;
A
#
# COMPACT_ATOMS: atom_id res chain seq x y z
N MET A 1 47.03 25.79 -20.05
CA MET A 1 46.87 24.59 -19.19
C MET A 1 46.23 24.88 -17.83
N LYS A 2 46.63 25.93 -17.09
CA LYS A 2 46.06 26.24 -15.76
C LYS A 2 44.57 26.63 -15.80
N THR A 3 44.17 27.46 -16.76
CA THR A 3 42.78 27.90 -16.96
C THR A 3 41.85 26.76 -17.36
N ILE A 4 42.28 25.89 -18.28
CA ILE A 4 41.51 24.72 -18.70
C ILE A 4 41.27 23.78 -17.50
N LYS A 5 42.31 23.49 -16.70
CA LYS A 5 42.18 22.67 -15.49
C LYS A 5 41.20 23.26 -14.48
N LEU A 6 41.20 24.60 -14.33
CA LEU A 6 40.30 25.31 -13.43
C LEU A 6 38.83 25.24 -13.90
N LEU A 7 38.61 25.43 -15.21
CA LEU A 7 37.30 25.29 -15.84
C LEU A 7 36.74 23.87 -15.72
N THR A 8 37.57 22.85 -15.95
CA THR A 8 37.14 21.45 -15.81
C THR A 8 36.74 21.12 -14.36
N GLY A 9 37.49 21.63 -13.37
CA GLY A 9 37.15 21.44 -11.96
C GLY A 9 35.83 22.11 -11.57
N TYR A 10 35.58 23.33 -12.06
CA TYR A 10 34.34 24.04 -11.78
C TYR A 10 33.12 23.35 -12.41
N PHE A 11 33.28 22.83 -13.63
CA PHE A 11 32.24 22.06 -14.31
C PHE A 11 31.87 20.78 -13.54
N LEU A 12 32.88 20.02 -13.09
CA LEU A 12 32.67 18.78 -12.34
C LEU A 12 31.97 19.05 -11.00
N LEU A 13 32.37 20.11 -10.29
CA LEU A 13 31.73 20.53 -9.04
C LEU A 13 30.25 20.91 -9.27
N ALA A 14 29.96 21.67 -10.33
CA ALA A 14 28.59 22.04 -10.67
C ALA A 14 27.70 20.82 -10.95
N THR A 15 28.22 19.79 -11.64
CA THR A 15 27.44 18.57 -11.92
C THR A 15 27.13 17.74 -10.68
N MET A 16 28.05 17.66 -9.71
CA MET A 16 27.82 16.89 -8.48
C MET A 16 26.86 17.60 -7.52
N LEU A 17 26.83 18.94 -7.53
CA LEU A 17 25.89 19.71 -6.71
C LEU A 17 24.42 19.58 -7.18
N VAL A 18 24.21 19.18 -8.43
CA VAL A 18 22.88 19.03 -9.04
C VAL A 18 22.46 17.55 -9.12
N SER A 19 23.27 16.58 -8.74
CA SER A 19 22.89 15.15 -8.87
C SER A 19 21.95 14.63 -7.77
N CYS A 20 21.55 15.47 -6.82
CA CYS A 20 20.67 15.11 -5.72
C CYS A 20 19.32 15.84 -5.81
N TYR A 21 18.72 15.88 -7.00
CA TYR A 21 17.27 16.02 -7.09
C TYR A 21 16.71 14.67 -7.53
N THR A 22 15.76 14.16 -6.75
CA THR A 22 14.89 13.08 -7.18
C THR A 22 13.64 13.79 -7.67
N GLU A 23 13.33 13.63 -8.95
CA GLU A 23 12.01 13.95 -9.45
C GLU A 23 11.11 12.86 -8.87
N VAL A 24 10.48 13.14 -7.74
CA VAL A 24 9.34 12.35 -7.30
C VAL A 24 8.25 12.65 -8.33
N ILE A 25 8.19 11.81 -9.36
CA ILE A 25 7.04 11.72 -10.24
C ILE A 25 5.94 11.16 -9.33
N ILE A 26 5.26 12.06 -8.62
CA ILE A 26 3.92 11.80 -8.16
C ILE A 26 3.15 11.76 -9.47
N GLU A 27 2.91 10.56 -10.00
CA GLU A 27 1.73 10.39 -10.84
C GLU A 27 0.61 10.89 -9.94
N ASP A 28 0.16 12.12 -10.21
CA ASP A 28 -1.18 12.55 -9.84
C ASP A 28 -2.08 11.58 -10.60
N ASP A 29 -2.23 10.36 -10.07
CA ASP A 29 -3.40 9.54 -10.29
C ASP A 29 -4.52 10.49 -9.91
N PHE A 30 -5.09 11.12 -10.93
CA PHE A 30 -6.32 11.85 -10.79
C PHE A 30 -7.21 10.92 -9.99
N ILE A 31 -7.60 11.36 -8.79
CA ILE A 31 -8.65 10.70 -8.04
C ILE A 31 -9.91 10.98 -8.86
N GLU A 32 -10.08 10.26 -9.97
CA GLU A 32 -11.40 10.06 -10.54
C GLU A 32 -12.20 9.44 -9.41
N GLU A 33 -13.34 10.07 -9.07
CA GLU A 33 -14.29 9.42 -8.20
C GLU A 33 -14.55 8.03 -8.76
N SER A 34 -14.16 7.02 -7.99
CA SER A 34 -14.40 5.62 -8.33
C SER A 34 -15.86 5.52 -8.77
N ALA A 35 -16.09 5.04 -9.99
CA ALA A 35 -17.45 4.80 -10.49
C ALA A 35 -18.23 3.81 -9.60
N PHE A 36 -17.54 3.13 -8.68
CA PHE A 36 -18.11 2.17 -7.74
C PHE A 36 -18.07 2.69 -6.31
N ASN A 37 -19.18 2.47 -5.60
CA ASN A 37 -19.25 2.68 -4.17
C ASN A 37 -18.33 1.67 -3.45
N THR A 38 -17.39 2.17 -2.66
CA THR A 38 -16.40 1.33 -1.97
C THR A 38 -17.03 0.27 -1.06
N ASP A 39 -18.14 0.60 -0.37
CA ASP A 39 -18.84 -0.35 0.49
C ASP A 39 -19.40 -1.53 -0.33
N GLN A 40 -20.00 -1.23 -1.48
CA GLN A 40 -20.50 -2.24 -2.41
C GLN A 40 -19.38 -3.13 -2.94
N VAL A 41 -18.21 -2.56 -3.24
CA VAL A 41 -17.06 -3.35 -3.70
C VAL A 41 -16.59 -4.26 -2.58
N LEU A 42 -16.35 -3.74 -1.39
CA LEU A 42 -15.85 -4.53 -0.25
C LEU A 42 -16.79 -5.68 0.12
N GLN A 43 -18.11 -5.46 0.01
CA GLN A 43 -19.14 -6.48 0.28
C GLN A 43 -19.47 -7.36 -0.93
N SER A 44 -18.88 -7.11 -2.11
CA SER A 44 -19.14 -7.94 -3.31
C SER A 44 -18.52 -9.34 -3.23
N TYR A 45 -17.58 -9.52 -2.31
CA TYR A 45 -16.95 -10.81 -2.00
C TYR A 45 -16.99 -11.07 -0.51
N ASP A 46 -17.32 -12.31 -0.17
CA ASP A 46 -17.32 -12.83 1.20
C ASP A 46 -15.91 -12.86 1.80
N LEU A 47 -14.86 -13.01 0.99
CA LEU A 47 -13.49 -13.22 1.44
C LEU A 47 -12.46 -12.59 0.49
N TRP A 48 -11.51 -11.85 1.05
CA TRP A 48 -10.43 -11.19 0.33
C TRP A 48 -9.09 -11.79 0.71
N TYR A 49 -8.26 -12.12 -0.28
CA TYR A 49 -6.89 -12.58 -0.02
C TYR A 49 -5.95 -11.41 0.18
N VAL A 50 -5.07 -11.51 1.17
CA VAL A 50 -4.05 -10.50 1.46
C VAL A 50 -2.74 -10.93 0.81
N ASP A 51 -2.30 -10.17 -0.19
CA ASP A 51 -0.92 -10.26 -0.68
C ASP A 51 -0.05 -9.23 0.05
N ILE A 52 0.58 -9.68 1.14
CA ILE A 52 1.39 -8.82 1.98
C ILE A 52 2.65 -8.31 1.26
N ASN A 53 3.15 -9.06 0.26
CA ASN A 53 4.35 -8.70 -0.48
C ASN A 53 4.09 -7.58 -1.51
N ALA A 54 2.83 -7.39 -1.90
CA ALA A 54 2.39 -6.33 -2.80
C ALA A 54 1.99 -5.03 -2.07
N THR A 55 2.22 -4.93 -0.75
CA THR A 55 1.89 -3.74 0.04
C THR A 55 2.68 -2.52 -0.44
N ARG A 56 1.99 -1.38 -0.58
CA ARG A 56 2.60 -0.09 -0.92
C ARG A 56 2.37 0.92 0.21
N GLY A 57 3.29 1.87 0.37
CA GLY A 57 3.21 2.94 1.37
C GLY A 57 4.14 2.72 2.57
N ASN A 58 4.08 3.64 3.52
CA ASN A 58 4.91 3.62 4.74
C ASN A 58 4.06 3.15 5.93
N GLY A 59 4.54 2.12 6.63
CA GLY A 59 3.91 1.59 7.84
C GLY A 59 3.40 0.18 7.69
N GLU A 60 3.22 -0.49 8.82
CA GLU A 60 2.70 -1.85 8.88
C GLU A 60 1.45 -1.89 9.75
N ILE A 61 0.44 -2.62 9.29
CA ILE A 61 -0.73 -2.95 10.08
C ILE A 61 -0.50 -4.34 10.68
N PRO A 62 -0.18 -4.47 11.99
CA PRO A 62 0.36 -5.71 12.55
C PRO A 62 -0.49 -6.96 12.33
N PHE A 63 -1.81 -6.82 12.25
CA PHE A 63 -2.71 -7.95 11.98
C PHE A 63 -2.73 -8.35 10.50
N LEU A 64 -2.59 -7.41 9.56
CA LEU A 64 -2.50 -7.71 8.12
C LEU A 64 -1.16 -8.39 7.79
N GLN A 65 -0.09 -8.06 8.52
CA GLN A 65 1.21 -8.73 8.38
C GLN A 65 1.14 -10.24 8.65
N ARG A 66 0.08 -10.71 9.30
CA ARG A 66 -0.12 -12.12 9.63
C ARG A 66 -1.39 -12.69 9.03
N ALA A 67 -2.28 -11.88 8.46
CA ALA A 67 -3.53 -12.34 7.88
C ALA A 67 -3.28 -12.94 6.49
N PHE A 68 -3.98 -14.02 6.20
CA PHE A 68 -4.06 -14.58 4.85
C PHE A 68 -5.32 -14.09 4.14
N THR A 69 -6.41 -13.92 4.90
CA THR A 69 -7.68 -13.47 4.37
C THR A 69 -8.35 -12.46 5.30
N VAL A 70 -9.16 -11.58 4.71
CA VAL A 70 -9.95 -10.57 5.42
C VAL A 70 -11.38 -10.52 4.87
N SER A 71 -12.33 -10.09 5.68
CA SER A 71 -13.74 -10.01 5.29
C SER A 71 -14.38 -8.72 5.82
N PHE A 72 -15.28 -8.16 5.04
CA PHE A 72 -15.96 -6.90 5.34
C PHE A 72 -17.47 -7.17 5.43
N ASP A 73 -18.03 -7.16 6.64
CA ASP A 73 -19.46 -7.41 6.84
C ASP A 73 -20.07 -6.32 7.73
N ARG A 74 -20.98 -5.52 7.15
CA ARG A 74 -21.80 -4.51 7.85
C ARG A 74 -21.01 -3.63 8.82
N GLY A 75 -19.86 -3.12 8.38
CA GLY A 75 -18.98 -2.25 9.17
C GLY A 75 -18.02 -2.98 10.14
N VAL A 76 -18.10 -4.30 10.27
CA VAL A 76 -17.14 -5.11 11.03
C VAL A 76 -16.08 -5.69 10.10
N PHE A 77 -14.84 -5.58 10.52
CA PHE A 77 -13.69 -6.03 9.75
C PHE A 77 -13.09 -7.28 10.40
N TYR A 78 -13.10 -8.38 9.65
CA TYR A 78 -12.64 -9.69 10.11
C TYR A 78 -11.29 -10.04 9.46
N ALA A 79 -10.44 -10.74 10.21
CA ALA A 79 -9.17 -11.25 9.70
C ALA A 79 -8.93 -12.71 10.11
N ASN A 80 -8.26 -13.45 9.22
CA ASN A 80 -7.92 -14.86 9.42
C ASN A 80 -6.47 -15.12 9.01
N ASN A 81 -5.69 -15.74 9.90
CA ASN A 81 -4.29 -16.13 9.69
C ASN A 81 -4.08 -17.66 9.68
N ASN A 82 -5.12 -18.44 9.38
CA ASN A 82 -5.05 -19.90 9.34
C ASN A 82 -5.62 -20.47 8.02
N ILE A 83 -4.74 -20.72 7.03
CA ILE A 83 -5.14 -21.30 5.72
C ILE A 83 -5.76 -22.69 5.87
N VAL A 84 -5.27 -23.50 6.82
CA VAL A 84 -5.76 -24.87 7.08
C VAL A 84 -7.09 -24.86 7.85
N GLY A 85 -7.51 -23.69 8.34
CA GLY A 85 -8.71 -23.49 9.15
C GLY A 85 -9.77 -22.59 8.52
N ILE A 86 -9.71 -22.32 7.21
CA ILE A 86 -10.80 -21.64 6.49
C ILE A 86 -12.09 -22.46 6.73
N GLY A 87 -13.04 -21.88 7.46
CA GLY A 87 -14.31 -22.49 7.88
C GLY A 87 -14.40 -22.90 9.36
N LYS A 88 -13.30 -22.93 10.12
CA LYS A 88 -13.32 -23.32 11.56
C LYS A 88 -13.49 -22.13 12.52
N THR A 89 -12.84 -21.00 12.22
CA THR A 89 -12.92 -19.78 13.05
C THR A 89 -13.87 -18.78 12.41
N GLY A 90 -14.90 -18.36 13.15
CA GLY A 90 -15.89 -17.38 12.70
C GLY A 90 -16.60 -17.76 11.39
N GLY A 91 -16.86 -19.06 11.16
CA GLY A 91 -17.53 -19.54 9.95
C GLY A 91 -16.72 -19.41 8.66
N GLY A 92 -15.42 -19.09 8.74
CA GLY A 92 -14.56 -18.84 7.59
C GLY A 92 -14.09 -17.39 7.48
N TYR A 93 -14.85 -16.44 8.03
CA TYR A 93 -14.51 -15.01 7.99
C TYR A 93 -13.33 -14.63 8.88
N GLY A 94 -13.05 -15.43 9.92
CA GLY A 94 -11.99 -15.18 10.89
C GLY A 94 -12.52 -14.61 12.20
N ILE A 95 -11.74 -13.75 12.85
CA ILE A 95 -12.14 -13.06 14.09
C ILE A 95 -12.36 -11.58 13.82
N ASP A 96 -13.26 -10.97 14.57
CA ASP A 96 -13.44 -9.51 14.58
C ASP A 96 -12.13 -8.88 15.07
N VAL A 97 -11.53 -8.04 14.23
CA VAL A 97 -10.30 -7.30 14.54
C VAL A 97 -10.51 -5.80 14.50
N GLY A 98 -11.74 -5.33 14.28
CA GLY A 98 -12.06 -3.91 14.25
C GLY A 98 -13.28 -3.57 13.39
N SER A 99 -13.37 -2.28 13.05
CA SER A 99 -14.42 -1.74 12.19
C SER A 99 -13.82 -1.09 10.97
N TYR A 100 -14.60 -1.03 9.89
CA TYR A 100 -14.27 -0.27 8.70
C TYR A 100 -15.40 0.73 8.41
N GLY A 101 -15.04 1.81 7.74
CA GLY A 101 -15.97 2.82 7.25
C GLY A 101 -15.52 3.31 5.89
N THR A 102 -16.48 3.51 5.00
CA THR A 102 -16.28 4.15 3.71
C THR A 102 -16.87 5.56 3.79
N LEU A 103 -16.26 6.51 3.06
CA LEU A 103 -16.68 7.92 3.03
C LEU A 103 -17.81 8.14 2.02
#